data_AF-Q6KFT3-F1
#
_entry.id   AF-Q6KFT3-F1
#
_cell.length_a   1.000
_cell.length_b   1.000
_cell.length_c   1.000
_cell.angle_alpha   90.00
_cell.angle_beta   90.00
_cell.angle_gamma   90.00
#
_symmetry.space_group_name_H-M   'P 1'
#
loop_
_entity.id
_entity.type
_entity.pdbx_description
1 polymer ?
#
loop_
_entity_poly.entity_id
_entity_poly.type
_entity_poly.pdbx_seq_one_letter_code
_entity_poly.pdbx_strand_id
1 'polypeptide(L)'
;SINSAITMHAAGPGGGLVAGEILSFLRSSSIDELKSVFRELSSIVYAESSASGGPKMKAVNGLWIEKSLPIDPKYKDLFENFFKAVYVSVDFRSKAEDVRKEVNSWVEHHTNNLIKDLLPRESVTSRTNKIYANALYFKGAWKRPFEKYYTKDRDFHLVNGTTVSVPFMTSYETQK
;
A
#
# COMPACT_ATOMS: atom_id res chain seq x y z
N SER A 1 5.60 0.38 -2.49
CA SER A 1 4.59 0.64 -1.45
C SER A 1 4.89 1.95 -0.74
N ILE A 2 5.81 2.02 0.24
CA ILE A 2 6.11 3.29 0.95
C ILE A 2 6.70 4.36 0.02
N ASN A 3 7.73 4.01 -0.78
CA ASN A 3 8.31 4.96 -1.74
C ASN A 3 7.28 5.47 -2.74
N SER A 4 6.29 4.65 -3.11
CA SER A 4 5.18 5.06 -3.98
C SER A 4 4.35 6.19 -3.35
N ALA A 5 3.99 6.06 -2.07
CA ALA A 5 3.25 7.08 -1.34
C ALA A 5 4.07 8.37 -1.16
N ILE A 6 5.36 8.24 -0.87
CA ILE A 6 6.27 9.39 -0.74
C ILE A 6 6.45 10.10 -2.08
N THR A 7 6.63 9.37 -3.19
CA THR A 7 6.70 9.94 -4.54
C THR A 7 5.39 10.64 -4.93
N MET A 8 4.23 10.05 -4.62
CA MET A 8 2.93 10.70 -4.82
C MET A 8 2.82 12.00 -4.01
N HIS A 9 3.34 12.03 -2.78
CA HIS A 9 3.36 13.24 -1.98
C HIS A 9 4.28 14.31 -2.59
N ALA A 10 5.51 13.95 -2.98
CA ALA A 10 6.48 14.86 -3.60
C ALA A 10 5.95 15.49 -4.89
N ALA A 11 5.32 14.70 -5.75
CA ALA A 11 4.75 15.17 -7.01
C ALA A 11 3.37 15.83 -6.85
N GLY A 12 2.72 15.64 -5.69
CA GLY A 12 1.33 16.03 -5.44
C GLY A 12 1.16 17.40 -4.76
N PRO A 13 -0.06 17.71 -4.30
CA PRO A 13 -0.37 19.01 -3.72
C PRO A 13 0.45 19.30 -2.46
N GLY A 14 1.21 20.39 -2.49
CA GLY A 14 2.10 20.82 -1.40
C GLY A 14 3.46 20.11 -1.36
N GLY A 15 3.73 19.17 -2.27
CA GLY A 15 5.00 18.43 -2.31
C GLY A 15 6.22 19.31 -2.59
N GLY A 16 6.04 20.41 -3.34
CA GLY A 16 7.11 21.38 -3.62
C GLY A 16 7.72 22.04 -2.38
N LEU A 17 6.98 22.12 -1.27
CA LEU A 17 7.46 22.70 -0.02
C LEU A 17 8.48 21.82 0.71
N VAL A 18 8.49 20.52 0.42
CA VAL A 18 9.32 19.50 1.09
C VAL A 18 10.10 18.65 0.08
N ALA A 19 10.20 19.12 -1.16
CA ALA A 19 10.79 18.36 -2.25
C ALA A 19 12.27 18.05 -1.97
N GLY A 20 13.01 18.98 -1.37
CA GLY A 20 14.42 18.80 -1.03
C GLY A 20 14.65 17.65 -0.05
N GLU A 21 13.89 17.59 1.06
CA GLU A 21 14.00 16.52 2.03
C GLU A 21 13.61 15.17 1.43
N ILE A 22 12.53 15.12 0.63
CA ILE A 22 12.08 13.87 0.02
C ILE A 22 13.11 13.34 -0.98
N LEU A 23 13.66 14.21 -1.84
CA LEU A 23 14.69 13.83 -2.80
C LEU A 23 15.95 13.30 -2.11
N SER A 24 16.38 13.97 -1.04
CA SER A 24 17.50 13.50 -0.20
C SER A 24 17.21 12.15 0.44
N PHE A 25 16.02 11.97 1.02
CA PHE A 25 15.60 10.73 1.69
C PHE A 25 15.53 9.56 0.71
N LEU A 26 14.94 9.77 -0.46
CA LEU A 26 14.81 8.75 -1.51
C LEU A 26 16.07 8.60 -2.38
N ARG A 27 17.13 9.37 -2.10
CA ARG A 27 18.40 9.37 -2.85
C ARG A 27 18.19 9.59 -4.35
N SER A 28 17.33 10.56 -4.69
CA SER A 28 17.02 10.92 -6.08
C SER A 28 17.38 12.37 -6.36
N SER A 29 17.76 12.63 -7.61
CA SER A 29 18.15 13.94 -8.13
C SER A 29 16.95 14.83 -8.45
N SER A 30 15.78 14.27 -8.77
CA SER A 30 14.59 15.03 -9.18
C SER A 30 13.28 14.28 -9.00
N ILE A 31 12.16 15.03 -8.95
CA ILE A 31 10.82 14.44 -8.89
C ILE A 31 10.53 13.63 -10.17
N ASP A 32 11.07 14.04 -11.32
CA ASP A 32 10.89 13.30 -12.58
C ASP A 32 11.64 11.97 -12.60
N GLU A 33 12.80 11.89 -11.97
CA GLU A 33 13.48 10.61 -11.74
C GLU A 33 12.64 9.69 -10.84
N LEU A 34 12.12 10.19 -9.71
CA LEU A 34 11.22 9.43 -8.84
C LEU A 34 9.99 8.91 -9.59
N LYS A 35 9.39 9.75 -10.44
CA LYS A 35 8.27 9.38 -11.30
C LYS A 35 8.67 8.32 -12.33
N SER A 36 9.85 8.43 -12.95
CA SER A 36 10.33 7.44 -13.91
C SER A 36 10.49 6.07 -13.25
N VAL A 37 11.14 6.01 -12.09
CA VAL A 37 11.29 4.78 -11.30
C VAL A 37 9.92 4.22 -10.89
N PHE A 38 8.99 5.07 -10.45
CA PHE A 38 7.63 4.65 -10.12
C PHE A 38 6.94 3.99 -11.33
N ARG A 39 7.06 4.58 -12.52
CA ARG A 39 6.43 4.06 -13.75
C ARG A 39 7.00 2.70 -14.14
N GLU A 40 8.32 2.55 -14.06
CA GLU A 40 9.00 1.29 -14.36
C GLU A 40 8.58 0.17 -13.39
N LEU A 41 8.54 0.45 -12.08
CA LEU A 41 8.11 -0.54 -11.10
C LEU A 41 6.61 -0.84 -11.21
N SER A 42 5.80 0.16 -11.54
CA SER A 42 4.35 0.01 -11.69
C SER A 42 4.00 -0.92 -12.84
N SER A 43 4.75 -0.88 -13.95
CA SER A 43 4.49 -1.81 -15.07
C SER A 43 4.70 -3.27 -14.67
N ILE A 44 5.65 -3.55 -13.75
CA ILE A 44 5.93 -4.89 -13.23
C ILE A 44 4.89 -5.31 -12.19
N VAL A 45 4.58 -4.42 -11.24
CA VAL A 45 3.69 -4.73 -10.10
C VAL A 45 2.22 -4.83 -10.52
N TYR A 46 1.80 -4.04 -11.50
CA TYR A 46 0.43 -4.07 -12.02
C TYR A 46 0.25 -4.96 -13.26
N ALA A 47 1.33 -5.54 -13.81
CA ALA A 47 1.19 -6.55 -14.85
C ALA A 47 0.41 -7.74 -14.26
N GLU A 48 -0.73 -8.07 -14.88
CA GLU A 48 -1.55 -9.21 -14.48
C GLU A 48 -0.74 -10.51 -14.63
N SER A 49 -0.20 -10.98 -13.51
CA SER A 49 0.62 -12.19 -13.43
C SER A 49 -0.23 -13.47 -13.51
N SER A 50 -1.57 -13.33 -13.51
CA SER A 50 -2.52 -14.44 -13.58
C SER A 50 -2.52 -15.16 -14.92
N ALA A 51 -2.14 -14.52 -16.03
CA ALA A 51 -2.10 -15.16 -17.34
C ALA A 51 -0.88 -16.08 -17.54
N SER A 52 0.21 -15.88 -16.78
CA SER A 52 1.49 -16.57 -16.94
C SER A 52 1.86 -17.51 -15.77
N GLY A 53 0.95 -17.71 -14.80
CA GLY A 53 1.18 -18.56 -13.63
C GLY A 53 2.09 -17.93 -12.55
N GLY A 54 2.31 -16.62 -12.61
CA GLY A 54 3.08 -15.86 -11.62
C GLY A 54 2.33 -15.60 -10.31
N PRO A 55 2.99 -14.98 -9.30
CA PRO A 55 2.35 -14.62 -8.04
C PRO A 55 1.14 -13.70 -8.26
N LYS A 56 0.06 -13.91 -7.51
CA LYS A 56 -1.05 -12.96 -7.50
C LYS A 56 -0.64 -11.73 -6.71
N MET A 57 -0.53 -10.59 -7.37
CA MET A 57 -0.22 -9.31 -6.76
C MET A 57 -1.36 -8.32 -6.99
N LYS A 58 -1.72 -7.57 -5.96
CA LYS A 58 -2.57 -6.38 -6.08
C LYS A 58 -1.94 -5.27 -5.28
N ALA A 59 -1.56 -4.19 -5.95
CA ALA A 59 -1.22 -2.95 -5.28
C ALA A 59 -2.34 -1.95 -5.51
N VAL A 60 -2.63 -1.12 -4.51
CA VAL A 60 -3.55 0.00 -4.65
C VAL A 60 -3.02 1.23 -3.96
N ASN A 61 -3.30 2.37 -4.56
CA ASN A 61 -2.93 3.70 -4.08
C ASN A 61 -4.15 4.59 -4.05
N GLY A 62 -4.21 5.51 -3.09
CA GLY A 62 -5.23 6.53 -3.07
C GLY A 62 -4.82 7.77 -2.28
N LEU A 63 -5.40 8.90 -2.68
CA LEU A 63 -5.32 10.19 -2.01
C LEU A 63 -6.73 10.66 -1.67
N TRP A 64 -6.97 10.86 -0.38
CA TRP A 64 -8.13 11.59 0.13
C TRP A 64 -7.67 12.96 0.59
N ILE A 65 -8.29 14.02 0.10
CA ILE A 65 -7.88 15.39 0.36
C ILE A 65 -9.06 16.24 0.82
N GLU A 66 -8.84 17.11 1.79
CA GLU A 66 -9.85 18.03 2.31
C GLU A 66 -10.38 18.92 1.19
N LYS A 67 -11.69 18.88 0.96
CA LYS A 67 -12.40 19.59 -0.11
C LYS A 67 -12.28 21.11 0.01
N SER A 68 -12.05 21.64 1.21
CA SER A 68 -11.91 23.08 1.43
C SER A 68 -10.55 23.64 0.99
N LEU A 69 -9.59 22.79 0.62
CA LEU A 69 -8.27 23.24 0.20
C LEU A 69 -8.28 23.70 -1.27
N PRO A 70 -7.57 24.81 -1.60
CA PRO A 70 -7.48 25.28 -2.99
C PRO A 70 -6.47 24.43 -3.77
N ILE A 71 -6.91 23.27 -4.26
CA ILE A 71 -6.07 22.31 -4.98
C ILE A 71 -6.26 22.45 -6.48
N ASP A 72 -5.14 22.55 -7.20
CA ASP A 72 -5.12 22.60 -8.66
C ASP A 72 -5.72 21.29 -9.26
N PRO A 73 -6.76 21.38 -10.12
CA PRO A 73 -7.39 20.22 -10.73
C PRO A 73 -6.41 19.28 -11.48
N LYS A 74 -5.25 19.77 -11.93
CA LYS A 74 -4.23 18.94 -12.60
C LYS A 74 -3.76 17.76 -11.74
N TYR A 75 -3.83 17.88 -10.42
CA TYR A 75 -3.42 16.80 -9.53
C TYR A 75 -4.37 15.60 -9.61
N LYS A 76 -5.64 15.81 -9.94
CA LYS A 76 -6.55 14.69 -10.17
C LYS A 76 -6.05 13.80 -11.31
N ASP A 77 -5.72 14.42 -12.44
CA ASP A 77 -5.17 13.73 -13.61
C ASP A 77 -3.85 13.01 -13.29
N LEU A 78 -2.94 13.69 -12.58
CA LEU A 78 -1.69 13.09 -12.13
C LEU A 78 -1.91 11.82 -11.29
N PHE A 79 -2.86 11.83 -10.35
CA PHE A 79 -3.10 10.66 -9.50
C PHE A 79 -3.80 9.54 -10.25
N GLU A 80 -4.88 9.84 -10.96
CA GLU A 80 -5.70 8.83 -11.64
C GLU A 80 -4.96 8.22 -12.84
N ASN A 81 -4.34 9.05 -13.68
CA ASN A 81 -3.77 8.61 -14.94
C ASN A 81 -2.31 8.18 -14.85
N PHE A 82 -1.48 8.89 -14.08
CA PHE A 82 -0.07 8.53 -13.91
C PHE A 82 0.15 7.54 -12.77
N PHE A 83 -0.31 7.85 -11.55
CA PHE A 83 -0.07 7.00 -10.39
C PHE A 83 -1.01 5.79 -10.28
N LYS A 84 -2.05 5.73 -11.13
CA LYS A 84 -3.14 4.74 -11.03
C LYS A 84 -3.71 4.70 -9.60
N ALA A 85 -3.83 5.89 -9.01
CA ALA A 85 -4.27 6.10 -7.65
C ALA A 85 -5.64 6.78 -7.66
N VAL A 86 -6.51 6.38 -6.75
CA VAL A 86 -7.79 7.06 -6.56
C VAL A 86 -7.54 8.47 -6.01
N TYR A 87 -8.27 9.46 -6.50
CA TYR A 87 -8.26 10.82 -5.97
C TYR A 87 -9.68 11.19 -5.48
N VAL A 88 -9.84 11.41 -4.18
CA VAL A 88 -11.14 11.74 -3.57
C VAL A 88 -11.05 13.04 -2.80
N SER A 89 -11.98 13.95 -3.11
CA SER A 89 -12.21 15.18 -2.34
C SER A 89 -13.23 14.88 -1.24
N VAL A 90 -12.86 15.10 0.02
CA VAL A 90 -13.65 14.69 1.19
C VAL A 90 -13.74 15.78 2.25
N ASP A 91 -14.68 15.62 3.19
CA ASP A 91 -14.94 16.56 4.28
C ASP A 91 -14.36 16.00 5.60
N PHE A 92 -13.06 16.17 5.81
CA PHE A 92 -12.46 15.83 7.10
C PHE A 92 -13.00 16.74 8.20
N ARG A 93 -13.21 18.03 7.92
CA ARG A 93 -13.64 19.03 8.91
C ARG A 93 -14.90 18.61 9.67
N SER A 94 -15.88 18.08 8.95
CA SER A 94 -17.19 17.75 9.51
C SER A 94 -17.46 16.25 9.58
N LYS A 95 -16.76 15.44 8.76
CA LYS A 95 -17.05 14.00 8.58
C LYS A 95 -15.81 13.10 8.72
N ALA A 96 -14.83 13.50 9.53
CA ALA A 96 -13.57 12.76 9.72
C ALA A 96 -13.76 11.24 9.95
N GLU A 97 -14.71 10.85 10.81
CA GLU A 97 -14.95 9.43 11.12
C GLU A 97 -15.58 8.67 9.95
N ASP A 98 -16.45 9.31 9.17
CA ASP A 98 -17.03 8.69 7.96
C ASP A 98 -15.94 8.51 6.90
N VAL A 99 -15.06 9.50 6.73
CA VAL A 99 -13.92 9.41 5.81
C VAL A 99 -12.96 8.30 6.25
N ARG A 100 -12.69 8.14 7.56
CA ARG A 100 -11.89 7.03 8.08
C ARG A 100 -12.47 5.67 7.68
N LYS A 101 -13.78 5.49 7.86
CA LYS A 101 -14.49 4.26 7.47
C LYS A 101 -14.43 4.04 5.96
N GLU A 102 -14.64 5.09 5.17
CA GLU A 102 -14.55 5.04 3.71
C GLU A 102 -13.16 4.52 3.26
N VAL A 103 -12.08 5.08 3.79
CA VAL A 103 -10.71 4.64 3.48
C VAL A 103 -10.51 3.18 3.87
N ASN A 104 -10.94 2.77 5.06
CA ASN A 104 -10.81 1.38 5.51
C ASN A 104 -11.61 0.41 4.62
N SER A 105 -12.85 0.74 4.27
CA SER A 105 -13.67 -0.07 3.37
C SER A 105 -13.07 -0.15 1.97
N TRP A 106 -12.49 0.94 1.47
CA TRP A 106 -11.77 0.94 0.20
C TRP A 106 -10.55 0.01 0.24
N VAL A 107 -9.72 0.07 1.28
CA VAL A 107 -8.57 -0.82 1.44
C VAL A 107 -9.00 -2.28 1.58
N GLU A 108 -10.02 -2.55 2.39
CA GLU A 108 -10.56 -3.89 2.60
C GLU A 108 -11.02 -4.50 1.28
N HIS A 109 -11.81 -3.78 0.49
CA HIS A 109 -12.29 -4.22 -0.82
C HIS A 109 -11.13 -4.55 -1.78
N HIS A 110 -10.15 -3.65 -1.89
CA HIS A 110 -9.06 -3.80 -2.84
C HIS A 110 -8.01 -4.85 -2.43
N THR A 111 -8.01 -5.25 -1.16
CA THR A 111 -7.12 -6.30 -0.62
C THR A 111 -7.81 -7.66 -0.47
N ASN A 112 -9.00 -7.83 -1.06
CA ASN A 112 -9.84 -9.03 -0.92
C ASN A 112 -10.15 -9.37 0.55
N ASN A 113 -10.47 -8.35 1.34
CA ASN A 113 -10.82 -8.41 2.76
C ASN A 113 -9.68 -8.88 3.68
N LEU A 114 -8.42 -8.82 3.23
CA LEU A 114 -7.27 -9.27 4.01
C LEU A 114 -6.68 -8.17 4.89
N ILE A 115 -6.74 -6.92 4.45
CA ILE A 115 -6.32 -5.78 5.26
C ILE A 115 -7.59 -5.05 5.70
N LYS A 116 -7.87 -5.14 7.00
CA LYS A 116 -9.00 -4.49 7.65
C LYS A 116 -8.48 -3.42 8.61
N ASP A 117 -9.29 -2.40 8.82
CA ASP A 117 -9.01 -1.35 9.81
C ASP A 117 -7.61 -0.71 9.67
N LEU A 118 -7.19 -0.40 8.43
CA LEU A 118 -5.89 0.22 8.15
C LEU A 118 -5.67 1.47 9.01
N LEU A 119 -6.70 2.30 9.11
CA LEU A 119 -6.74 3.49 9.95
C LEU A 119 -7.46 3.16 11.27
N PRO A 120 -6.73 3.13 12.40
CA PRO A 120 -7.33 2.89 13.70
C PRO A 120 -8.28 4.02 14.08
N ARG A 121 -9.18 3.77 15.04
CA ARG A 121 -10.07 4.81 15.57
C ARG A 121 -9.26 6.02 16.01
N GLU A 122 -9.84 7.21 15.82
CA GLU A 122 -9.23 8.50 16.19
C GLU A 122 -7.98 8.92 15.40
N SER A 123 -7.49 8.08 14.46
CA SER A 123 -6.33 8.44 13.62
C SER A 123 -6.63 9.50 12.56
N VAL A 124 -7.92 9.73 12.28
CA VAL A 124 -8.42 10.76 11.36
C VAL A 124 -9.25 11.73 12.17
N THR A 125 -8.92 13.01 12.06
CA THR A 125 -9.57 14.07 12.85
C THR A 125 -10.04 15.18 11.93
N SER A 126 -10.81 16.13 12.46
CA SER A 126 -11.19 17.34 11.73
C SER A 126 -10.00 18.19 11.30
N ARG A 127 -8.80 17.97 11.87
CA ARG A 127 -7.56 18.65 11.47
C ARG A 127 -6.83 17.95 10.32
N THR A 128 -7.23 16.74 9.95
CA THR A 128 -6.64 16.01 8.82
C THR A 128 -6.86 16.78 7.52
N ASN A 129 -5.81 16.88 6.71
CA ASN A 129 -5.88 17.56 5.41
C ASN A 129 -5.77 16.59 4.24
N LYS A 130 -4.96 15.54 4.40
CA LYS A 130 -4.63 14.58 3.37
C LYS A 130 -4.41 13.21 4.01
N ILE A 131 -4.90 12.17 3.36
CA ILE A 131 -4.54 10.78 3.63
C ILE A 131 -3.99 10.19 2.33
N TYR A 132 -2.77 9.68 2.40
CA TYR A 132 -2.19 8.85 1.34
C TYR A 132 -2.32 7.40 1.79
N ALA A 133 -3.21 6.63 1.17
CA ALA A 133 -3.34 5.21 1.44
C ALA A 133 -2.56 4.40 0.40
N ASN A 134 -1.81 3.41 0.87
CA ASN A 134 -1.19 2.41 0.01
C ASN A 134 -1.41 1.02 0.64
N ALA A 135 -1.79 0.05 -0.18
CA ALA A 135 -1.88 -1.34 0.23
C ALA A 135 -1.29 -2.25 -0.85
N LEU A 136 -0.65 -3.33 -0.41
CA LEU A 136 -0.09 -4.37 -1.28
C LEU A 136 -0.53 -5.74 -0.74
N TYR A 137 -1.17 -6.51 -1.61
CA TYR A 137 -1.45 -7.92 -1.41
C TYR A 137 -0.56 -8.76 -2.31
N PHE A 138 0.05 -9.79 -1.74
CA PHE A 138 0.89 -10.76 -2.44
C PHE A 138 0.49 -12.18 -2.06
N LYS A 139 0.29 -13.03 -3.06
CA LYS A 139 0.11 -14.47 -2.90
C LYS A 139 0.82 -15.23 -4.01
N GLY A 140 1.99 -15.74 -3.69
CA GLY A 140 2.77 -16.63 -4.55
C GLY A 140 2.44 -18.11 -4.29
N ALA A 141 2.55 -18.92 -5.34
CA ALA A 141 2.70 -20.36 -5.18
C ALA A 141 4.19 -20.69 -5.07
N TRP A 142 4.54 -21.62 -4.18
CA TRP A 142 5.89 -22.17 -4.16
C TRP A 142 6.17 -22.87 -5.49
N LYS A 143 7.39 -22.72 -6.00
CA LYS A 143 7.86 -23.51 -7.16
C LYS A 143 7.82 -25.01 -6.84
N ARG A 144 8.13 -25.37 -5.59
CA ARG A 144 8.00 -26.72 -5.02
C ARG A 144 7.10 -26.63 -3.78
N PRO A 145 5.82 -26.99 -3.86
CA PRO A 145 4.91 -26.91 -2.72
C PRO A 145 5.26 -27.94 -1.64
N PHE A 146 5.01 -27.59 -0.39
CA PHE A 146 5.07 -28.53 0.73
C PHE A 146 3.88 -29.49 0.66
N GLU A 147 4.13 -30.78 0.91
CA GLU A 147 3.04 -31.73 1.07
C GLU A 147 2.32 -31.48 2.40
N LYS A 148 1.00 -31.24 2.33
CA LYS A 148 0.18 -30.96 3.51
C LYS A 148 0.26 -32.06 4.57
N TYR A 149 0.46 -33.32 4.16
CA TYR A 149 0.54 -34.46 5.06
C TYR A 149 1.67 -34.33 6.10
N TYR A 150 2.80 -33.73 5.71
CA TYR A 150 3.92 -33.52 6.61
C TYR A 150 3.77 -32.29 7.51
N THR A 151 2.76 -31.46 7.29
CA THR A 151 2.49 -30.32 8.18
C THR A 151 2.00 -30.85 9.53
N LYS A 152 2.71 -30.48 10.61
CA LYS A 152 2.40 -30.91 11.98
C LYS A 152 2.53 -29.75 12.94
N ASP A 153 1.68 -29.75 13.95
CA ASP A 153 1.76 -28.79 15.04
C ASP A 153 3.07 -28.98 15.81
N ARG A 154 3.80 -27.89 16.01
CA ARG A 154 5.00 -27.84 16.85
C ARG A 154 5.07 -26.53 17.61
N ASP A 155 5.91 -26.53 18.62
CA ASP A 155 6.19 -25.38 19.46
C ASP A 155 6.94 -24.29 18.69
N PHE A 156 6.34 -23.11 18.61
CA PHE A 156 6.99 -21.87 18.20
C PHE A 156 7.28 -21.01 19.42
N HIS A 157 8.55 -20.68 19.64
CA HIS A 157 9.00 -19.88 20.77
C HIS A 157 8.90 -18.40 20.44
N LEU A 158 8.08 -17.69 21.21
CA LEU A 158 7.88 -16.25 21.10
C LEU A 158 9.03 -15.48 21.77
N VAL A 159 9.25 -14.23 21.34
CA VAL A 159 10.31 -13.36 21.88
C VAL A 159 10.15 -13.10 23.38
N ASN A 160 8.92 -13.17 23.90
CA ASN A 160 8.63 -13.01 25.32
C ASN A 160 8.93 -14.29 26.16
N GLY A 161 9.50 -15.33 25.55
CA GLY A 161 9.85 -16.60 26.20
C GLY A 161 8.70 -17.60 26.32
N THR A 162 7.48 -17.25 25.91
CA THR A 162 6.33 -18.18 25.88
C THR A 162 6.31 -19.00 24.60
N THR A 163 5.51 -20.06 24.58
CA THR A 163 5.39 -20.97 23.42
C THR A 163 3.95 -21.00 22.93
N VAL A 164 3.78 -21.07 21.61
CA VAL A 164 2.50 -21.32 20.95
C VAL A 164 2.62 -22.51 20.00
N SER A 165 1.58 -23.34 19.95
CA SER A 165 1.51 -24.46 19.00
C SER A 165 1.06 -23.94 17.63
N VAL A 166 1.85 -24.16 16.58
CA VAL A 166 1.53 -23.74 15.21
C VAL A 166 1.82 -24.85 14.20
N PRO A 167 1.12 -24.89 13.06
CA PRO A 167 1.37 -25.90 12.02
C PRO A 167 2.67 -25.58 11.27
N PHE A 168 3.74 -26.34 11.55
CA PHE A 168 5.01 -26.23 10.82
C PHE A 168 4.95 -27.06 9.54
N MET A 169 5.20 -26.42 8.40
CA MET A 169 5.46 -27.11 7.13
C MET A 169 6.86 -27.75 7.16
N THR A 170 7.02 -28.94 6.58
CA THR A 170 8.33 -29.60 6.44
C THR A 170 8.45 -30.30 5.09
N SER A 171 9.68 -30.43 4.61
CA SER A 171 10.04 -31.00 3.31
C SER A 171 11.38 -31.72 3.45
N TYR A 172 11.49 -32.89 2.84
CA TYR A 172 12.77 -33.61 2.69
C TYR A 172 13.49 -33.26 1.38
N GLU A 173 12.82 -32.54 0.48
CA GLU A 173 13.43 -31.98 -0.72
C GLU A 173 14.10 -30.63 -0.44
N THR A 174 15.17 -30.34 -1.19
CA THR A 174 15.79 -29.02 -1.17
C THR A 174 14.85 -27.99 -1.79
N GLN A 175 14.50 -26.98 -1.00
CA GLN A 175 13.74 -25.81 -1.43
C GLN A 175 14.77 -24.78 -1.95
N LYS A 176 14.99 -24.74 -3.27
CA LYS A 176 15.83 -23.74 -3.94
C LYS A 176 14.97 -22.79 -4.76
#